data_AF-A0A354FSP9-F1
#
_entry.id   AF-A0A354FSP9-F1
#
_cell.length_a   1.000
_cell.length_b   1.000
_cell.length_c   1.000
_cell.angle_alpha   90.00
_cell.angle_beta   90.00
_cell.angle_gamma   90.00
#
_symmetry.space_group_name_H-M   'P 1'
#
loop_
_entity.id
_entity.type
_entity.pdbx_description
1 polymer ?
#
loop_
_entity_poly.entity_id
_entity_poly.type
_entity_poly.pdbx_seq_one_letter_code
_entity_poly.pdbx_strand_id
1 'polypeptide(L)'
;MVDAGDKPAQNDKAPNQKLSVIDIRRASDAERTLAATLQGLVNKTEARVWIKGGGMQKILLNELETEGYELEQIATVWELVASFRAKIKGCIVYDSGNRSINAATALCGPFEGVAIHKSILKRAKKEGLKVLHDVSDHDDPVETYETFKDQFAKGILAEQAPKKVWHLRDFIVQRNAFVFWDVSANVRTRFARECAAEELIYGWGKDERNWVRDISKGGAAGIPADWSTNLSALSHLKVEVPAPPEAKPLTKVKEGERIVAFVMSDGDNLQWLGNSFATSTKHWRSRHRGTFTMSWEMAPVLSEVAPRIQRQIYRSASSGQYVDELIVGPSGVGYAFHNYLPNRKAFAKKTAQAMKVSNLSVVTLLNSGGNMTQARELLEHPSVLGAVYKDYAPYHKRRGALDWHNGKPCLSYRYLLWEGMKGASPKEVAAAIKKL
;
A
#
# COMPACT_ATOMS: atom_id res chain seq x y z
N MET A 1 17.65 -17.63 27.40
CA MET A 1 18.66 -18.32 26.57
C MET A 1 17.95 -18.78 25.33
N VAL A 2 18.42 -18.30 24.19
CA VAL A 2 17.73 -18.37 22.89
C VAL A 2 18.31 -19.57 22.16
N ASP A 3 17.51 -20.61 21.98
CA ASP A 3 17.88 -21.72 21.10
C ASP A 3 17.20 -21.48 19.75
N ALA A 4 17.94 -20.82 18.87
CA ALA A 4 17.57 -20.55 17.49
C ALA A 4 17.95 -21.76 16.64
N GLY A 5 17.06 -22.74 16.59
CA GLY A 5 17.12 -23.84 15.63
C GLY A 5 16.57 -23.40 14.26
N ASP A 6 17.23 -22.45 13.59
CA ASP A 6 16.96 -22.18 12.18
C ASP A 6 17.58 -23.32 11.35
N LYS A 7 16.73 -24.24 10.89
CA LYS A 7 17.07 -25.04 9.71
C LYS A 7 16.84 -24.15 8.49
N PRO A 8 17.87 -23.84 7.68
CA PRO A 8 17.64 -23.17 6.41
C PRO A 8 16.78 -24.09 5.54
N ALA A 9 15.63 -23.58 5.11
CA ALA A 9 14.87 -24.20 4.03
C ALA A 9 15.82 -24.42 2.85
N GLN A 10 15.81 -25.63 2.29
CA GLN A 10 16.60 -25.98 1.11
C GLN A 10 16.31 -24.97 0.00
N ASN A 11 17.30 -24.13 -0.31
CA ASN A 11 17.32 -23.25 -1.47
C ASN A 11 17.32 -24.12 -2.73
N ASP A 12 16.17 -24.26 -3.38
CA ASP A 12 16.17 -24.37 -4.83
C ASP A 12 16.88 -23.13 -5.36
N LYS A 13 18.01 -23.35 -6.06
CA LYS A 13 18.95 -22.35 -6.59
C LYS A 13 18.35 -20.94 -6.69
N ALA A 14 18.88 -20.01 -5.90
CA ALA A 14 18.59 -18.59 -6.09
C ALA A 14 18.73 -18.24 -7.57
N PRO A 15 17.77 -17.55 -8.18
CA PRO A 15 17.95 -17.11 -9.54
C PRO A 15 19.20 -16.22 -9.56
N ASN A 16 20.13 -16.46 -10.50
CA ASN A 16 21.23 -15.53 -10.83
C ASN A 16 20.64 -14.20 -11.32
N GLN A 17 19.96 -13.48 -10.44
CA GLN A 17 19.24 -12.25 -10.71
C GLN A 17 20.10 -11.09 -10.23
N LYS A 18 20.45 -10.23 -11.19
CA LYS A 18 21.21 -9.01 -10.96
C LYS A 18 20.28 -7.83 -10.77
N LEU A 19 20.50 -7.08 -9.69
CA LEU A 19 19.74 -5.89 -9.32
C LEU A 19 20.68 -4.68 -9.26
N SER A 20 20.42 -3.68 -10.09
CA SER A 20 21.13 -2.40 -10.03
C SER A 20 20.54 -1.56 -8.89
N VAL A 21 21.37 -1.26 -7.89
CA VAL A 21 21.00 -0.59 -6.65
C VAL A 21 21.57 0.83 -6.64
N ILE A 22 20.71 1.83 -6.47
CA ILE A 22 21.11 3.25 -6.48
C ILE A 22 20.67 3.98 -5.21
N ASP A 23 21.53 4.88 -4.71
CA ASP A 23 21.18 5.82 -3.65
C ASP A 23 20.93 7.22 -4.24
N ILE A 24 19.68 7.67 -4.20
CA ILE A 24 19.27 8.97 -4.76
C ILE A 24 19.17 10.08 -3.71
N ARG A 25 19.64 9.85 -2.47
CA ARG A 25 19.55 10.87 -1.40
C ARG A 25 20.29 12.15 -1.74
N ARG A 26 21.39 12.06 -2.49
CA ARG A 26 22.18 13.21 -2.94
C ARG A 26 21.81 13.72 -4.34
N ALA A 27 20.92 13.04 -5.05
CA ALA A 27 20.46 13.45 -6.37
C ALA A 27 19.52 14.65 -6.27
N SER A 28 19.49 15.48 -7.32
CA SER A 28 18.50 16.55 -7.45
C SER A 28 17.09 15.97 -7.59
N ASP A 29 16.04 16.75 -7.27
CA ASP A 29 14.66 16.26 -7.41
C ASP A 29 14.33 15.84 -8.86
N ALA A 30 14.86 16.57 -9.85
CA ALA A 30 14.77 16.20 -11.27
C ALA A 30 15.37 14.81 -11.56
N GLU A 31 16.54 14.51 -10.99
CA GLU A 31 17.20 13.21 -11.11
C GLU A 31 16.49 12.12 -10.31
N ARG A 32 15.88 12.44 -9.17
CA ARG A 32 15.05 11.49 -8.41
C ARG A 32 13.81 11.05 -9.20
N THR A 33 13.16 11.98 -9.91
CA THR A 33 12.05 11.64 -10.82
C THR A 33 12.51 10.78 -11.99
N LEU A 34 13.65 11.13 -12.60
CA LEU A 34 14.26 10.32 -13.66
C LEU A 34 14.55 8.90 -13.15
N ALA A 35 15.16 8.75 -11.98
CA ALA A 35 15.45 7.45 -11.39
C ALA A 35 14.18 6.62 -11.12
N ALA A 36 13.13 7.21 -10.55
CA ALA A 36 11.88 6.50 -10.27
C ALA A 36 11.13 6.08 -11.54
N THR A 37 11.05 6.96 -12.54
CA THR A 37 10.39 6.62 -13.81
C THR A 37 11.19 5.61 -14.62
N LEU A 38 12.52 5.69 -14.59
CA LEU A 38 13.40 4.67 -15.18
C LEU A 38 13.25 3.33 -14.45
N GLN A 39 13.21 3.32 -13.11
CA GLN A 39 12.95 2.11 -12.34
C GLN A 39 11.66 1.44 -12.78
N GLY A 40 10.56 2.19 -12.87
CA GLY A 40 9.27 1.66 -13.33
C GLY A 40 9.32 1.09 -14.75
N LEU A 41 10.01 1.78 -15.66
CA LEU A 41 10.16 1.35 -17.05
C LEU A 41 10.95 0.05 -17.17
N VAL A 42 12.09 -0.05 -16.48
CA VAL A 42 12.96 -1.22 -16.52
C VAL A 42 12.32 -2.39 -15.78
N ASN A 43 11.61 -2.12 -14.68
CA ASN A 43 10.96 -3.16 -13.88
C ASN A 43 9.61 -3.63 -14.45
N LYS A 44 9.29 -3.39 -15.73
CA LYS A 44 8.01 -3.79 -16.33
C LYS A 44 7.72 -5.29 -16.27
N THR A 45 8.76 -6.13 -16.39
CA THR A 45 8.62 -7.58 -16.49
C THR A 45 9.34 -8.35 -15.37
N GLU A 46 10.34 -7.74 -14.74
CA GLU A 46 11.17 -8.36 -13.70
C GLU A 46 11.82 -7.27 -12.83
N ALA A 47 12.28 -7.61 -11.62
CA ALA A 47 12.99 -6.66 -10.76
C ALA A 47 14.45 -6.51 -11.20
N ARG A 48 14.82 -5.30 -11.65
CA ARG A 48 16.15 -4.97 -12.19
C ARG A 48 16.76 -3.72 -11.58
N VAL A 49 15.94 -2.79 -11.10
CA VAL A 49 16.38 -1.57 -10.44
C VAL A 49 15.75 -1.46 -9.05
N TRP A 50 16.57 -1.14 -8.07
CA TRP A 50 16.16 -0.86 -6.70
C TRP A 50 16.74 0.47 -6.19
N ILE A 51 15.87 1.33 -5.68
CA ILE A 51 16.27 2.59 -5.07
C ILE A 51 16.41 2.36 -3.55
N LYS A 52 17.59 2.67 -2.99
CA LYS A 52 17.85 2.47 -1.56
C LYS A 52 16.85 3.25 -0.70
N GLY A 53 16.23 2.55 0.25
CA GLY A 53 15.35 3.10 1.26
C GLY A 53 15.79 2.71 2.67
N GLY A 54 15.17 3.32 3.68
CA GLY A 54 15.34 2.95 5.08
C GLY A 54 14.36 1.86 5.53
N GLY A 55 14.32 1.61 6.84
CA GLY A 55 13.30 0.76 7.46
C GLY A 55 13.20 -0.64 6.82
N MET A 56 11.97 -1.02 6.47
CA MET A 56 11.64 -2.27 5.77
C MET A 56 12.41 -2.42 4.45
N GLN A 57 12.57 -1.37 3.66
CA GLN A 57 13.30 -1.44 2.38
C GLN A 57 14.77 -1.88 2.57
N LYS A 58 15.41 -1.42 3.65
CA LYS A 58 16.78 -1.84 4.00
C LYS A 58 16.82 -3.31 4.43
N ILE A 59 15.83 -3.75 5.23
CA ILE A 59 15.72 -5.15 5.66
C ILE A 59 15.61 -6.06 4.43
N LEU A 60 14.72 -5.73 3.50
CA LEU A 60 14.50 -6.55 2.30
C LEU A 60 15.71 -6.55 1.36
N LEU A 61 16.40 -5.42 1.20
CA LEU A 61 17.62 -5.38 0.37
C LEU A 61 18.73 -6.27 0.95
N ASN A 62 18.92 -6.25 2.27
CA ASN A 62 19.86 -7.16 2.94
C ASN A 62 19.42 -8.63 2.80
N GLU A 63 18.12 -8.90 2.87
CA GLU A 63 17.59 -10.25 2.69
C GLU A 63 17.87 -10.78 1.28
N LEU A 64 17.68 -9.95 0.24
CA LEU A 64 18.03 -10.30 -1.14
C LEU A 64 19.53 -10.63 -1.29
N GLU A 65 20.41 -9.85 -0.66
CA GLU A 65 21.85 -10.12 -0.65
C GLU A 65 22.16 -11.49 -0.02
N THR A 66 21.55 -11.80 1.14
CA THR A 66 21.72 -13.10 1.81
C THR A 66 21.13 -14.27 1.03
N GLU A 67 20.10 -14.02 0.22
CA GLU A 67 19.50 -15.01 -0.68
C GLU A 67 20.33 -15.23 -1.96
N GLY A 68 21.41 -14.46 -2.18
CA GLY A 68 22.33 -14.64 -3.31
C GLY A 68 22.06 -13.75 -4.53
N TYR A 69 21.25 -12.70 -4.40
CA TYR A 69 21.09 -11.71 -5.46
C TYR A 69 22.40 -10.93 -5.68
N GLU A 70 22.78 -10.70 -6.94
CA GLU A 70 23.91 -9.84 -7.27
C GLU A 70 23.47 -8.36 -7.21
N LEU A 71 23.93 -7.63 -6.19
CA LEU A 71 23.57 -6.24 -5.96
C LEU A 71 24.63 -5.27 -6.53
N GLU A 72 24.48 -4.91 -7.80
CA GLU A 72 25.36 -3.95 -8.48
C GLU A 72 25.10 -2.53 -7.98
N GLN A 73 26.11 -1.87 -7.44
CA GLN A 73 25.98 -0.48 -6.98
C GLN A 73 26.14 0.49 -8.16
N ILE A 74 25.13 1.33 -8.39
CA ILE A 74 25.17 2.40 -9.37
C ILE A 74 25.39 3.73 -8.66
N ALA A 75 26.40 4.50 -9.08
CA ALA A 75 26.82 5.71 -8.37
C ALA A 75 25.95 6.92 -8.74
N THR A 76 25.51 7.02 -10.01
CA THR A 76 24.73 8.16 -10.49
C THR A 76 23.48 7.75 -11.27
N VAL A 77 22.48 8.62 -11.30
CA VAL A 77 21.24 8.39 -12.09
C VAL A 77 21.55 8.26 -13.59
N TRP A 78 22.62 8.89 -14.08
CA TRP A 78 22.99 8.85 -15.48
C TRP A 78 23.77 7.58 -15.86
N GLU A 79 24.54 7.02 -14.94
CA GLU A 79 25.05 5.65 -15.10
C GLU A 79 23.90 4.64 -15.17
N LEU A 80 22.83 4.84 -14.39
CA LEU A 80 21.63 4.02 -14.48
C LEU A 80 20.97 4.14 -15.86
N VAL A 81 20.82 5.36 -16.38
CA VAL A 81 20.32 5.62 -17.74
C VAL A 81 21.19 4.92 -18.79
N ALA A 82 22.52 5.01 -18.67
CA ALA A 82 23.45 4.36 -19.59
C ALA A 82 23.29 2.83 -19.55
N SER A 83 23.21 2.25 -18.36
CA SER A 83 23.07 0.80 -18.13
C SER A 83 21.79 0.22 -18.77
N PHE A 84 20.73 1.04 -18.86
CA PHE A 84 19.44 0.62 -19.42
C PHE A 84 19.07 1.38 -20.69
N ARG A 85 20.04 1.96 -21.42
CA ARG A 85 19.79 2.82 -22.59
C ARG A 85 18.93 2.14 -23.66
N ALA A 86 19.10 0.82 -23.85
CA ALA A 86 18.34 0.03 -24.82
C ALA A 86 16.84 -0.08 -24.49
N LYS A 87 16.44 0.14 -23.23
CA LYS A 87 15.04 0.14 -22.78
C LYS A 87 14.37 1.51 -22.90
N ILE A 88 15.12 2.57 -23.23
CA ILE A 88 14.64 3.96 -23.22
C ILE A 88 14.47 4.45 -24.67
N LYS A 89 13.23 4.67 -25.13
CA LYS A 89 12.95 5.22 -26.45
C LYS A 89 13.18 6.73 -26.54
N GLY A 90 13.12 7.43 -25.41
CA GLY A 90 13.36 8.87 -25.33
C GLY A 90 12.90 9.43 -23.98
N CYS A 91 12.62 10.73 -23.94
CA CYS A 91 12.17 11.41 -22.73
C CYS A 91 10.82 12.12 -22.91
N ILE A 92 10.10 12.24 -21.79
CA ILE A 92 8.89 13.03 -21.65
C ILE A 92 9.24 14.26 -20.82
N VAL A 93 9.14 15.45 -21.41
CA VAL A 93 9.58 16.70 -20.77
C VAL A 93 8.47 17.25 -19.87
N TYR A 94 8.85 17.65 -18.66
CA TYR A 94 7.94 18.28 -17.69
C TYR A 94 8.61 19.48 -16.99
N ASP A 95 7.81 20.24 -16.24
CA ASP A 95 8.25 21.39 -15.45
C ASP A 95 7.80 21.33 -13.99
N SER A 96 8.38 22.20 -13.17
CA SER A 96 7.99 22.40 -11.78
C SER A 96 6.85 23.42 -11.65
N GLY A 97 6.13 23.39 -10.53
CA GLY A 97 5.10 24.38 -10.22
C GLY A 97 3.70 24.09 -10.77
N ASN A 98 3.54 23.02 -11.54
CA ASN A 98 2.26 22.55 -12.07
C ASN A 98 2.13 21.02 -11.96
N ARG A 99 1.08 20.43 -12.53
CA ARG A 99 0.83 18.98 -12.53
C ARG A 99 1.52 18.21 -13.67
N SER A 100 2.37 18.84 -14.49
CA SER A 100 3.01 18.21 -15.66
C SER A 100 3.90 17.01 -15.32
N ILE A 101 4.48 16.95 -14.11
CA ILE A 101 5.21 15.77 -13.63
C ILE A 101 4.32 14.50 -13.62
N ASN A 102 3.03 14.64 -13.33
CA ASN A 102 2.08 13.54 -13.37
C ASN A 102 1.73 13.15 -14.81
N ALA A 103 1.50 14.14 -15.69
CA ALA A 103 1.34 13.87 -17.12
C ALA A 103 2.55 13.11 -17.69
N ALA A 104 3.77 13.58 -17.40
CA ALA A 104 4.99 12.91 -17.83
C ALA A 104 5.13 11.49 -17.25
N THR A 105 4.81 11.30 -15.97
CA THR A 105 4.82 9.98 -15.33
C THR A 105 3.84 9.02 -16.00
N ALA A 106 2.60 9.45 -16.29
CA ALA A 106 1.60 8.62 -16.95
C ALA A 106 2.04 8.17 -18.36
N LEU A 107 2.79 9.02 -19.08
CA LEU A 107 3.25 8.73 -20.44
C LEU A 107 4.55 7.92 -20.51
N CYS A 108 5.38 7.92 -19.46
CA CYS A 108 6.64 7.17 -19.46
C CYS A 108 6.46 5.68 -19.75
N GLY A 109 5.43 5.06 -19.16
CA GLY A 109 5.13 3.65 -19.37
C GLY A 109 4.74 3.35 -20.82
N PRO A 110 3.63 3.89 -21.32
CA PRO A 110 3.12 3.60 -22.67
C PRO A 110 4.11 3.93 -23.80
N PHE A 111 4.87 5.02 -23.66
CA PHE A 111 5.81 5.49 -24.69
C PHE A 111 7.24 4.96 -24.51
N GLU A 112 7.47 4.12 -23.50
CA GLU A 112 8.78 3.58 -23.11
C GLU A 112 9.84 4.69 -22.96
N GLY A 113 9.43 5.78 -22.32
CA GLY A 113 10.25 6.96 -22.06
C GLY A 113 10.54 7.17 -20.58
N VAL A 114 11.41 8.12 -20.29
CA VAL A 114 11.71 8.57 -18.92
C VAL A 114 11.33 10.04 -18.73
N ALA A 115 10.90 10.41 -17.53
CA ALA A 115 10.50 11.78 -17.24
C ALA A 115 11.75 12.65 -17.02
N ILE A 116 11.85 13.75 -17.77
CA ILE A 116 12.98 14.68 -17.74
C ILE A 116 12.47 16.08 -17.45
N HIS A 117 12.92 16.65 -16.34
CA HIS A 117 12.63 18.05 -16.03
C HIS A 117 13.38 18.99 -16.98
N LYS A 118 12.80 20.14 -17.34
CA LYS A 118 13.45 21.15 -18.21
C LYS A 118 14.88 21.49 -17.79
N SER A 119 15.15 21.58 -16.48
CA SER A 119 16.49 21.92 -15.95
C SER A 119 17.59 20.92 -16.32
N ILE A 120 17.25 19.64 -16.58
CA ILE A 120 18.20 18.59 -16.96
C ILE A 120 18.04 18.14 -18.42
N LEU A 121 17.16 18.78 -19.20
CA LEU A 121 16.90 18.44 -20.60
C LEU A 121 18.15 18.59 -21.48
N LYS A 122 18.98 19.62 -21.25
CA LYS A 122 20.25 19.78 -21.96
C LYS A 122 21.18 18.57 -21.75
N ARG A 123 21.21 18.01 -20.53
CA ARG A 123 21.97 16.79 -20.23
C ARG A 123 21.35 15.57 -20.91
N ALA A 124 20.03 15.40 -20.82
CA ALA A 124 19.32 14.31 -21.49
C ALA A 124 19.59 14.25 -23.00
N LYS A 125 19.61 15.42 -23.68
CA LYS A 125 19.95 15.52 -25.11
C LYS A 125 21.39 15.11 -25.40
N LYS A 126 22.35 15.46 -24.53
CA LYS A 126 23.76 15.02 -24.66
C LYS A 126 23.91 13.50 -24.51
N GLU A 127 23.07 12.88 -23.68
CA GLU A 127 22.98 11.42 -23.50
C GLU A 127 22.19 10.72 -24.64
N GLY A 128 21.84 11.47 -25.69
CA GLY A 128 21.14 10.94 -26.86
C GLY A 128 19.66 10.61 -26.62
N LEU A 129 19.02 11.18 -25.59
CA LEU A 129 17.59 11.05 -25.37
C LEU A 129 16.82 12.06 -26.22
N LYS A 130 16.06 11.57 -27.20
CA LYS A 130 15.12 12.39 -27.98
C LYS A 130 13.88 12.72 -27.16
N VAL A 131 13.29 13.89 -27.39
CA VAL A 131 12.00 14.26 -26.80
C VAL A 131 10.89 13.49 -27.53
N LEU A 132 10.12 12.69 -26.80
CA LEU A 132 8.95 11.98 -27.33
C LEU A 132 7.70 12.86 -27.22
N HIS A 133 7.50 13.46 -26.04
CA HIS A 133 6.46 14.43 -25.77
C HIS A 133 7.02 15.53 -24.87
N ASP A 134 6.58 16.76 -25.11
CA ASP A 134 6.75 17.86 -24.17
C ASP A 134 5.38 18.16 -23.57
N VAL A 135 5.21 17.84 -22.30
CA VAL A 135 3.97 18.06 -21.54
C VAL A 135 4.19 19.09 -20.45
N SER A 136 5.24 19.90 -20.56
CA SER A 136 5.63 20.83 -19.51
C SER A 136 4.56 21.89 -19.18
N ASP A 137 3.64 22.16 -20.11
CA ASP A 137 2.51 23.06 -19.93
C ASP A 137 1.19 22.34 -19.59
N HIS A 138 1.18 21.00 -19.48
CA HIS A 138 -0.01 20.21 -19.13
C HIS A 138 -0.29 20.26 -17.62
N ASP A 139 -1.04 21.27 -17.17
CA ASP A 139 -1.51 21.37 -15.78
C ASP A 139 -2.87 20.71 -15.53
N ASP A 140 -3.72 20.56 -16.55
CA ASP A 140 -5.05 19.97 -16.42
C ASP A 140 -5.00 18.43 -16.56
N PRO A 141 -5.34 17.66 -15.50
CA PRO A 141 -5.41 16.21 -15.60
C PRO A 141 -6.55 15.72 -16.51
N VAL A 142 -7.62 16.51 -16.71
CA VAL A 142 -8.71 16.14 -17.62
C VAL A 142 -8.22 16.18 -19.06
N GLU A 143 -7.58 17.27 -19.47
CA GLU A 143 -6.94 17.37 -20.78
C GLU A 143 -5.97 16.21 -21.01
N THR A 144 -5.04 15.98 -20.08
CA THR A 144 -4.07 14.88 -20.18
C THR A 144 -4.76 13.53 -20.35
N TYR A 145 -5.84 13.28 -19.60
CA TYR A 145 -6.59 12.04 -19.72
C TYR A 145 -7.26 11.92 -21.09
N GLU A 146 -8.01 12.93 -21.53
CA GLU A 146 -8.75 12.84 -22.80
C GLU A 146 -7.80 12.71 -24.00
N THR A 147 -6.63 13.34 -23.97
CA THR A 147 -5.62 13.24 -25.04
C THR A 147 -4.99 11.85 -25.14
N PHE A 148 -4.77 11.17 -24.01
CA PHE A 148 -3.93 9.96 -23.96
C PHE A 148 -4.62 8.72 -23.38
N LYS A 149 -5.93 8.76 -23.08
CA LYS A 149 -6.66 7.68 -22.37
C LYS A 149 -6.52 6.29 -22.98
N ASP A 150 -6.37 6.20 -24.31
CA ASP A 150 -6.23 4.92 -25.01
C ASP A 150 -4.87 4.26 -24.79
N GLN A 151 -3.90 4.99 -24.24
CA GLN A 151 -2.57 4.51 -23.90
C GLN A 151 -2.48 3.95 -22.47
N PHE A 152 -3.45 4.28 -21.61
CA PHE A 152 -3.41 3.92 -20.20
C PHE A 152 -4.05 2.56 -19.94
N ALA A 153 -3.43 1.79 -19.05
CA ALA A 153 -4.02 0.54 -18.58
C ALA A 153 -5.31 0.81 -17.80
N LYS A 154 -6.28 -0.08 -17.96
CA LYS A 154 -7.48 -0.15 -17.13
C LYS A 154 -7.24 -1.08 -15.93
N GLY A 155 -8.03 -0.90 -14.89
CA GLY A 155 -7.93 -1.61 -13.62
C GLY A 155 -6.85 -1.09 -12.67
N ILE A 156 -6.30 0.10 -12.96
CA ILE A 156 -5.41 0.79 -12.04
C ILE A 156 -5.51 2.30 -12.26
N LEU A 157 -5.44 3.06 -11.17
CA LEU A 157 -5.43 4.51 -11.17
C LEU A 157 -4.47 5.00 -10.08
N ALA A 158 -3.95 6.23 -10.21
CA ALA A 158 -3.22 6.86 -9.12
C ALA A 158 -3.59 8.33 -8.90
N GLU A 159 -3.56 8.77 -7.64
CA GLU A 159 -3.61 10.19 -7.26
C GLU A 159 -2.33 10.53 -6.48
N GLN A 160 -1.47 11.38 -7.03
CA GLN A 160 -0.14 11.64 -6.48
C GLN A 160 0.22 13.12 -6.52
N ALA A 161 0.66 13.67 -5.39
CA ALA A 161 1.02 15.09 -5.31
C ALA A 161 2.25 15.39 -6.20
N PRO A 162 2.26 16.48 -7.00
CA PRO A 162 3.41 16.84 -7.83
C PRO A 162 4.72 16.98 -7.04
N LYS A 163 4.64 17.50 -5.81
CA LYS A 163 5.79 17.63 -4.88
C LYS A 163 6.44 16.30 -4.48
N LYS A 164 5.80 15.16 -4.76
CA LYS A 164 6.33 13.83 -4.49
C LYS A 164 7.04 13.34 -5.73
N VAL A 165 8.32 13.70 -5.81
CA VAL A 165 9.09 13.62 -7.06
C VAL A 165 9.49 12.20 -7.45
N TRP A 166 9.42 11.22 -6.54
CA TRP A 166 9.91 9.85 -6.82
C TRP A 166 9.04 8.72 -6.25
N HIS A 167 8.40 8.92 -5.09
CA HIS A 167 7.50 7.91 -4.50
C HIS A 167 6.36 7.53 -5.46
N LEU A 168 5.99 6.24 -5.47
CA LEU A 168 4.92 5.63 -6.28
C LEU A 168 5.11 5.70 -7.82
N ARG A 169 5.95 6.61 -8.32
CA ARG A 169 6.09 6.85 -9.77
C ARG A 169 6.62 5.63 -10.51
N ASP A 170 7.49 4.84 -9.87
CA ASP A 170 7.97 3.58 -10.42
C ASP A 170 6.82 2.61 -10.70
N PHE A 171 5.87 2.48 -9.78
CA PHE A 171 4.72 1.60 -9.95
C PHE A 171 3.74 2.09 -11.01
N ILE A 172 3.51 3.41 -11.06
CA ILE A 172 2.64 4.04 -12.07
C ILE A 172 3.18 3.77 -13.48
N VAL A 173 4.49 4.00 -13.69
CA VAL A 173 5.15 3.76 -14.98
C VAL A 173 5.14 2.28 -15.34
N GLN A 174 5.45 1.40 -14.40
CA GLN A 174 5.46 -0.05 -14.61
C GLN A 174 4.10 -0.55 -15.12
N ARG A 175 3.00 -0.05 -14.53
CA ARG A 175 1.64 -0.50 -14.81
C ARG A 175 0.95 0.28 -15.92
N ASN A 176 1.63 1.23 -16.58
CA ASN A 176 1.04 2.16 -17.55
C ASN A 176 -0.22 2.86 -16.99
N ALA A 177 -0.21 3.17 -15.69
CA ALA A 177 -1.39 3.71 -15.01
C ALA A 177 -1.55 5.22 -15.28
N PHE A 178 -2.80 5.66 -15.39
CA PHE A 178 -3.08 7.09 -15.36
C PHE A 178 -2.84 7.65 -13.95
N VAL A 179 -2.23 8.83 -13.84
CA VAL A 179 -2.02 9.54 -12.58
C VAL A 179 -2.50 10.98 -12.68
N PHE A 180 -3.22 11.43 -11.66
CA PHE A 180 -3.71 12.80 -11.54
C PHE A 180 -3.43 13.39 -10.16
N TRP A 181 -3.79 14.66 -9.96
CA TRP A 181 -3.76 15.30 -8.65
C TRP A 181 -4.80 16.40 -8.57
N ASP A 182 -5.50 16.47 -7.43
CA ASP A 182 -6.25 17.67 -7.03
C ASP A 182 -7.29 18.12 -8.06
N VAL A 183 -8.20 17.21 -8.37
CA VAL A 183 -9.36 17.46 -9.24
C VAL A 183 -10.64 17.57 -8.42
N SER A 184 -11.70 18.09 -9.04
CA SER A 184 -13.03 18.16 -8.42
C SER A 184 -13.58 16.76 -8.09
N ALA A 185 -14.51 16.69 -7.15
CA ALA A 185 -15.12 15.43 -6.70
C ALA A 185 -15.76 14.63 -7.86
N ASN A 186 -16.44 15.32 -8.78
CA ASN A 186 -17.08 14.70 -9.94
C ASN A 186 -16.03 14.12 -10.91
N VAL A 187 -14.93 14.83 -11.14
CA VAL A 187 -13.83 14.35 -11.98
C VAL A 187 -13.12 13.15 -11.33
N ARG A 188 -12.85 13.20 -10.03
CA ARG A 188 -12.26 12.06 -9.29
C ARG A 188 -13.16 10.82 -9.38
N THR A 189 -14.46 11.00 -9.15
CA THR A 189 -15.46 9.91 -9.27
C THR A 189 -15.52 9.34 -10.68
N ARG A 190 -15.42 10.19 -11.71
CA ARG A 190 -15.37 9.78 -13.12
C ARG A 190 -14.10 8.97 -13.41
N PHE A 191 -12.92 9.47 -13.04
CA PHE A 191 -11.66 8.74 -13.25
C PHE A 191 -11.65 7.40 -12.53
N ALA A 192 -12.12 7.34 -11.28
CA ALA A 192 -12.26 6.08 -10.56
C ALA A 192 -13.14 5.08 -11.33
N ARG A 193 -14.27 5.53 -11.89
CA ARG A 193 -15.18 4.69 -12.68
C ARG A 193 -14.58 4.22 -13.99
N GLU A 194 -13.91 5.11 -14.73
CA GLU A 194 -13.42 4.80 -16.07
C GLU A 194 -12.08 4.07 -16.09
N CYS A 195 -11.27 4.19 -15.03
CA CYS A 195 -9.95 3.59 -14.95
C CYS A 195 -9.87 2.44 -13.95
N ALA A 196 -10.69 2.45 -12.88
CA ALA A 196 -10.51 1.55 -11.75
C ALA A 196 -11.84 1.10 -11.10
N ALA A 197 -12.94 1.00 -11.86
CA ALA A 197 -14.17 0.41 -11.33
C ALA A 197 -13.93 -1.03 -10.87
N GLU A 198 -14.33 -1.34 -9.63
CA GLU A 198 -14.09 -2.63 -8.95
C GLU A 198 -12.58 -2.95 -8.75
N GLU A 199 -11.74 -1.95 -8.96
CA GLU A 199 -10.29 -2.02 -8.97
C GLU A 199 -9.67 -1.01 -7.99
N LEU A 200 -8.35 -0.86 -8.02
CA LEU A 200 -7.60 -0.13 -7.00
C LEU A 200 -7.06 1.21 -7.51
N ILE A 201 -7.16 2.24 -6.67
CA ILE A 201 -6.47 3.51 -6.84
C ILE A 201 -5.34 3.62 -5.81
N TYR A 202 -4.12 3.87 -6.28
CA TYR A 202 -2.94 4.00 -5.42
C TYR A 202 -2.61 5.49 -5.19
N GLY A 203 -2.08 5.79 -4.00
CA GLY A 203 -1.68 7.14 -3.65
C GLY A 203 -2.59 7.73 -2.58
N TRP A 204 -2.84 9.04 -2.62
CA TRP A 204 -3.62 9.73 -1.60
C TRP A 204 -4.15 11.07 -2.10
N GLY A 205 -5.27 11.54 -1.56
CA GLY A 205 -5.82 12.87 -1.84
C GLY A 205 -5.47 13.91 -0.77
N LYS A 206 -5.87 15.16 -0.96
CA LYS A 206 -5.67 16.23 0.04
C LYS A 206 -6.48 16.04 1.33
N ASP A 207 -7.66 15.45 1.20
CA ASP A 207 -8.60 15.22 2.30
C ASP A 207 -9.07 13.77 2.24
N GLU A 208 -8.75 13.00 3.28
CA GLU A 208 -9.03 11.57 3.35
C GLU A 208 -10.51 11.26 3.11
N ARG A 209 -11.40 11.92 3.87
CA ARG A 209 -12.83 11.62 3.82
C ARG A 209 -13.42 11.85 2.44
N ASN A 210 -13.11 12.99 1.82
CA ASN A 210 -13.59 13.31 0.48
C ASN A 210 -12.95 12.38 -0.56
N TRP A 211 -11.64 12.10 -0.43
CA TRP A 211 -10.94 11.20 -1.34
C TRP A 211 -11.56 9.81 -1.36
N VAL A 212 -11.69 9.16 -0.18
CA VAL A 212 -12.28 7.82 -0.05
C VAL A 212 -13.74 7.82 -0.51
N ARG A 213 -14.53 8.84 -0.16
CA ARG A 213 -15.93 8.96 -0.62
C ARG A 213 -16.02 8.99 -2.14
N ASP A 214 -15.25 9.85 -2.79
CA ASP A 214 -15.36 10.11 -4.22
C ASP A 214 -14.89 8.91 -5.05
N ILE A 215 -13.80 8.24 -4.65
CA ILE A 215 -13.34 7.02 -5.33
C ILE A 215 -14.32 5.85 -5.11
N SER A 216 -14.91 5.75 -3.91
CA SER A 216 -15.91 4.71 -3.60
C SER A 216 -17.17 4.87 -4.46
N LYS A 217 -17.63 6.11 -4.67
CA LYS A 217 -18.73 6.41 -5.60
C LYS A 217 -18.42 6.01 -7.05
N GLY A 218 -17.15 6.04 -7.43
CA GLY A 218 -16.68 5.56 -8.73
C GLY A 218 -16.55 4.04 -8.81
N GLY A 219 -16.70 3.32 -7.69
CA GLY A 219 -16.54 1.87 -7.60
C GLY A 219 -15.11 1.41 -7.33
N ALA A 220 -14.15 2.32 -7.12
CA ALA A 220 -12.77 1.99 -6.80
C ALA A 220 -12.52 1.94 -5.29
N ALA A 221 -11.41 1.34 -4.88
CA ALA A 221 -10.94 1.35 -3.50
C ALA A 221 -9.48 1.83 -3.40
N GLY A 222 -9.19 2.57 -2.34
CA GLY A 222 -7.92 3.26 -2.16
C GLY A 222 -6.84 2.40 -1.51
N ILE A 223 -5.60 2.52 -2.00
CA ILE A 223 -4.40 2.00 -1.35
C ILE A 223 -3.49 3.19 -1.00
N PRO A 224 -3.38 3.59 0.27
CA PRO A 224 -2.46 4.64 0.71
C PRO A 224 -1.01 4.24 0.39
N ALA A 225 -0.47 4.84 -0.67
CA ALA A 225 0.83 4.46 -1.24
C ALA A 225 1.61 5.66 -1.79
N ASP A 226 1.19 6.88 -1.46
CA ASP A 226 1.77 8.10 -2.00
C ASP A 226 3.22 8.35 -1.50
N TRP A 227 3.66 7.65 -0.46
CA TRP A 227 5.04 7.57 0.04
C TRP A 227 5.68 6.17 -0.16
N SER A 228 5.05 5.28 -0.94
CA SER A 228 5.62 3.96 -1.23
C SER A 228 6.79 4.04 -2.20
N THR A 229 7.68 3.07 -2.11
CA THR A 229 8.92 2.99 -2.88
C THR A 229 9.14 1.56 -3.36
N ASN A 230 9.80 1.39 -4.52
CA ASN A 230 10.19 0.09 -5.06
C ASN A 230 9.03 -0.89 -5.28
N LEU A 231 7.79 -0.44 -5.38
CA LEU A 231 6.65 -1.32 -5.62
C LEU A 231 6.79 -2.05 -6.96
N SER A 232 7.40 -1.40 -7.96
CA SER A 232 7.71 -2.02 -9.25
C SER A 232 8.69 -3.20 -9.11
N ALA A 233 9.71 -3.10 -8.26
CA ALA A 233 10.60 -4.22 -7.99
C ALA A 233 9.91 -5.28 -7.13
N LEU A 234 9.28 -4.86 -6.03
CA LEU A 234 8.65 -5.73 -5.04
C LEU A 234 7.57 -6.63 -5.65
N SER A 235 6.81 -6.16 -6.65
CA SER A 235 5.78 -6.97 -7.31
C SER A 235 6.35 -8.16 -8.09
N HIS A 236 7.62 -8.12 -8.50
CA HIS A 236 8.31 -9.19 -9.22
C HIS A 236 9.19 -10.06 -8.32
N LEU A 237 9.56 -9.57 -7.14
CA LEU A 237 10.37 -10.32 -6.18
C LEU A 237 9.49 -11.28 -5.37
N LYS A 238 8.98 -12.31 -6.07
CA LYS A 238 8.12 -13.34 -5.48
C LYS A 238 8.85 -14.13 -4.42
N VAL A 239 8.08 -14.61 -3.46
CA VAL A 239 8.59 -15.41 -2.36
C VAL A 239 7.50 -16.24 -1.71
N GLU A 240 7.86 -17.37 -1.12
CA GLU A 240 6.95 -18.12 -0.27
C GLU A 240 6.66 -17.32 1.01
N VAL A 241 5.38 -17.11 1.27
CA VAL A 241 4.91 -16.42 2.48
C VAL A 241 4.37 -17.50 3.43
N PRO A 242 4.89 -17.60 4.67
CA PRO A 242 4.38 -18.58 5.63
C PRO A 242 2.94 -18.26 6.03
N ALA A 243 2.27 -19.15 6.76
CA ALA A 243 1.04 -18.80 7.46
C ALA A 243 1.35 -17.76 8.56
N PRO A 244 0.47 -16.77 8.80
CA PRO A 244 0.59 -15.91 9.96
C PRO A 244 0.37 -16.71 11.26
N PRO A 245 0.87 -16.23 12.41
CA PRO A 245 0.52 -16.83 13.69
C PRO A 245 -0.99 -16.85 13.92
N GLU A 246 -1.50 -17.96 14.44
CA GLU A 246 -2.90 -18.10 14.82
C GLU A 246 -3.03 -18.13 16.34
N ALA A 247 -3.98 -17.37 16.87
CA ALA A 247 -4.33 -17.49 18.28
C ALA A 247 -5.02 -18.81 18.56
N LYS A 248 -4.64 -19.44 19.69
CA LYS A 248 -5.35 -20.62 20.17
C LYS A 248 -6.78 -20.22 20.53
N PRO A 249 -7.80 -20.97 20.08
CA PRO A 249 -9.17 -20.72 20.49
C PRO A 249 -9.29 -20.68 22.01
N LEU A 250 -10.09 -19.75 22.53
CA LEU A 250 -10.43 -19.73 23.95
C LEU A 250 -11.19 -21.02 24.29
N THR A 251 -10.58 -21.90 25.07
CA THR A 251 -11.14 -23.21 25.40
C THR A 251 -12.16 -23.16 26.54
N LYS A 252 -12.09 -22.13 27.40
CA LYS A 252 -13.04 -21.87 28.48
C LYS A 252 -13.12 -20.36 28.72
N VAL A 253 -14.34 -19.82 28.69
CA VAL A 253 -14.64 -18.48 29.20
C VAL A 253 -15.32 -18.66 30.54
N LYS A 254 -14.86 -17.95 31.57
CA LYS A 254 -15.50 -17.99 32.91
C LYS A 254 -16.64 -17.00 32.97
N GLU A 255 -17.70 -17.35 33.70
CA GLU A 255 -18.75 -16.37 34.01
C GLU A 255 -18.15 -15.17 34.75
N GLY A 256 -18.52 -13.97 34.33
CA GLY A 256 -17.95 -12.71 34.84
C GLY A 256 -16.58 -12.33 34.27
N GLU A 257 -15.96 -13.15 33.43
CA GLU A 257 -14.71 -12.80 32.73
C GLU A 257 -14.96 -11.74 31.66
N ARG A 258 -14.05 -10.76 31.56
CA ARG A 258 -14.09 -9.69 30.55
C ARG A 258 -13.03 -9.93 29.51
N ILE A 259 -13.46 -10.20 28.28
CA ILE A 259 -12.57 -10.39 27.14
C ILE A 259 -12.34 -9.04 26.46
N VAL A 260 -11.08 -8.65 26.30
CA VAL A 260 -10.67 -7.40 25.65
C VAL A 260 -9.69 -7.75 24.54
N ALA A 261 -9.94 -7.24 23.34
CA ALA A 261 -9.02 -7.30 22.21
C ALA A 261 -8.58 -5.88 21.84
N PHE A 262 -7.30 -5.74 21.48
CA PHE A 262 -6.72 -4.48 21.00
C PHE A 262 -6.39 -4.62 19.52
N VAL A 263 -6.76 -3.62 18.73
CA VAL A 263 -6.46 -3.56 17.30
C VAL A 263 -5.66 -2.31 17.02
N MET A 264 -4.47 -2.46 16.40
CA MET A 264 -3.71 -1.34 15.86
C MET A 264 -4.32 -0.97 14.51
N SER A 265 -4.66 0.31 14.35
CA SER A 265 -5.24 0.86 13.12
C SER A 265 -4.22 1.12 12.02
N ASP A 266 -4.69 1.65 10.88
CA ASP A 266 -3.89 2.17 9.77
C ASP A 266 -3.13 1.08 9.00
N GLY A 267 -3.54 -0.18 9.14
CA GLY A 267 -2.93 -1.29 8.43
C GLY A 267 -3.27 -1.37 6.95
N ASP A 268 -4.26 -0.63 6.47
CA ASP A 268 -4.51 -0.43 5.04
C ASP A 268 -3.39 0.37 4.35
N ASN A 269 -2.60 1.09 5.14
CA ASN A 269 -1.56 2.01 4.70
C ASN A 269 -0.30 1.27 4.23
N LEU A 270 -0.23 0.99 2.92
CA LEU A 270 0.86 0.24 2.29
C LEU A 270 2.23 0.89 2.50
N GLN A 271 2.31 2.22 2.47
CA GLN A 271 3.56 2.94 2.73
C GLN A 271 4.02 2.84 4.19
N TRP A 272 3.12 2.72 5.17
CA TRP A 272 3.53 2.50 6.56
C TRP A 272 4.12 1.09 6.72
N LEU A 273 3.41 0.08 6.20
CA LEU A 273 3.84 -1.32 6.17
C LEU A 273 5.19 -1.51 5.47
N GLY A 274 5.37 -0.82 4.33
CA GLY A 274 6.57 -0.90 3.51
C GLY A 274 7.72 0.01 3.90
N ASN A 275 7.57 0.82 4.96
CA ASN A 275 8.63 1.69 5.46
C ASN A 275 8.94 1.40 6.93
N SER A 276 8.36 2.17 7.86
CA SER A 276 8.77 2.15 9.26
C SER A 276 8.06 1.09 10.10
N PHE A 277 7.03 0.41 9.57
CA PHE A 277 6.20 -0.54 10.33
C PHE A 277 7.05 -1.50 11.18
N ALA A 278 7.86 -2.34 10.52
CA ALA A 278 8.64 -3.37 11.20
C ALA A 278 9.90 -2.85 11.93
N THR A 279 10.17 -1.53 11.89
CA THR A 279 11.41 -0.96 12.45
C THR A 279 11.19 0.04 13.58
N SER A 280 9.97 0.52 13.77
CA SER A 280 9.64 1.50 14.79
C SER A 280 9.47 0.87 16.17
N THR A 281 10.18 1.41 17.16
CA THR A 281 10.08 1.02 18.57
C THR A 281 8.79 1.49 19.24
N LYS A 282 8.01 2.36 18.58
CA LYS A 282 6.72 2.85 19.08
C LYS A 282 5.60 1.81 18.99
N HIS A 283 5.74 0.84 18.08
CA HIS A 283 4.73 -0.21 17.86
C HIS A 283 5.37 -1.58 17.63
N TRP A 284 5.73 -1.94 16.38
CA TRP A 284 6.15 -3.30 16.05
C TRP A 284 7.43 -3.67 16.81
N ARG A 285 8.48 -2.85 16.81
CA ARG A 285 9.69 -3.13 17.61
C ARG A 285 9.60 -2.70 19.08
N SER A 286 8.40 -2.51 19.62
CA SER A 286 8.24 -2.25 21.05
C SER A 286 8.80 -3.42 21.86
N ARG A 287 9.50 -3.11 22.95
CA ARG A 287 9.97 -4.12 23.94
C ARG A 287 8.81 -4.85 24.64
N HIS A 288 7.59 -4.33 24.52
CA HIS A 288 6.39 -4.91 25.10
C HIS A 288 5.63 -5.82 24.11
N ARG A 289 6.00 -5.86 22.82
CA ARG A 289 5.38 -6.79 21.86
C ARG A 289 5.65 -8.23 22.31
N GLY A 290 4.63 -9.08 22.24
CA GLY A 290 4.69 -10.46 22.73
C GLY A 290 4.52 -10.62 24.25
N THR A 291 4.20 -9.54 24.98
CA THR A 291 3.81 -9.61 26.41
C THR A 291 2.30 -9.55 26.63
N PHE A 292 1.55 -9.28 25.57
CA PHE A 292 0.09 -9.35 25.49
C PHE A 292 -0.33 -9.59 24.02
N THR A 293 -1.49 -10.19 23.81
CA THR A 293 -2.01 -10.44 22.46
C THR A 293 -2.46 -9.13 21.83
N MET A 294 -2.07 -8.91 20.58
CA MET A 294 -2.34 -7.68 19.84
C MET A 294 -2.79 -8.04 18.43
N SER A 295 -3.89 -7.47 17.97
CA SER A 295 -4.30 -7.56 16.57
C SER A 295 -3.74 -6.36 15.80
N TRP A 296 -3.27 -6.60 14.58
CA TRP A 296 -2.70 -5.61 13.69
C TRP A 296 -3.44 -5.63 12.37
N GLU A 297 -3.94 -4.48 11.94
CA GLU A 297 -4.45 -4.35 10.59
C GLU A 297 -3.30 -4.50 9.57
N MET A 298 -3.61 -5.09 8.42
CA MET A 298 -2.69 -5.22 7.30
C MET A 298 -3.47 -5.17 5.97
N ALA A 299 -2.88 -4.54 4.95
CA ALA A 299 -3.43 -4.51 3.62
C ALA A 299 -3.22 -5.87 2.93
N PRO A 300 -4.29 -6.61 2.55
CA PRO A 300 -4.14 -7.93 1.94
C PRO A 300 -3.52 -7.87 0.53
N VAL A 301 -3.54 -6.68 -0.11
CA VAL A 301 -2.88 -6.43 -1.39
C VAL A 301 -1.36 -6.67 -1.35
N LEU A 302 -0.75 -6.67 -0.16
CA LEU A 302 0.67 -6.97 0.01
C LEU A 302 1.06 -8.30 -0.65
N SER A 303 0.19 -9.31 -0.63
CA SER A 303 0.49 -10.61 -1.26
C SER A 303 0.76 -10.50 -2.76
N GLU A 304 0.14 -9.52 -3.43
CA GLU A 304 0.35 -9.28 -4.85
C GLU A 304 1.53 -8.34 -5.09
N VAL A 305 1.52 -7.17 -4.44
CA VAL A 305 2.39 -6.05 -4.81
C VAL A 305 3.71 -6.00 -4.04
N ALA A 306 3.78 -6.65 -2.88
CA ALA A 306 5.00 -6.72 -2.08
C ALA A 306 5.03 -7.93 -1.12
N PRO A 307 5.02 -9.17 -1.64
CA PRO A 307 4.93 -10.38 -0.82
C PRO A 307 6.09 -10.52 0.19
N ARG A 308 7.26 -9.94 -0.11
CA ARG A 308 8.40 -9.91 0.81
C ARG A 308 8.16 -9.06 2.06
N ILE A 309 7.42 -7.96 1.95
CA ILE A 309 6.99 -7.17 3.12
C ILE A 309 6.08 -8.04 4.00
N GLN A 310 5.10 -8.73 3.39
CA GLN A 310 4.20 -9.63 4.12
C GLN A 310 4.95 -10.75 4.82
N ARG A 311 5.87 -11.43 4.11
CA ARG A 311 6.73 -12.47 4.69
C ARG A 311 7.50 -11.97 5.90
N GLN A 312 8.08 -10.77 5.82
CA GLN A 312 8.82 -10.17 6.93
C GLN A 312 7.92 -9.88 8.14
N ILE A 313 6.70 -9.40 7.91
CA ILE A 313 5.71 -9.19 8.98
C ILE A 313 5.38 -10.53 9.63
N TYR A 314 5.04 -11.56 8.84
CA TYR A 314 4.60 -12.86 9.39
C TYR A 314 5.72 -13.59 10.12
N ARG A 315 6.94 -13.59 9.59
CA ARG A 315 8.12 -14.19 10.27
C ARG A 315 8.47 -13.51 11.58
N SER A 316 8.22 -12.20 11.69
CA SER A 316 8.55 -11.43 12.88
C SER A 316 7.39 -11.24 13.86
N ALA A 317 6.20 -11.74 13.52
CA ALA A 317 5.04 -11.73 14.39
C ALA A 317 5.24 -12.65 15.60
N SER A 318 4.84 -12.21 16.78
CA SER A 318 4.89 -13.02 18.00
C SER A 318 3.95 -14.21 17.87
N SER A 319 4.45 -15.42 18.14
CA SER A 319 3.71 -16.69 18.08
C SER A 319 3.78 -17.47 19.41
N GLY A 320 4.26 -16.83 20.48
CA GLY A 320 4.40 -17.43 21.81
C GLY A 320 3.07 -17.53 22.58
N GLN A 321 3.13 -17.38 23.91
CA GLN A 321 1.92 -17.33 24.74
C GLN A 321 0.98 -16.18 24.33
N TYR A 322 1.57 -15.04 23.94
CA TYR A 322 0.86 -13.89 23.44
C TYR A 322 1.21 -13.69 21.96
N VAL A 323 0.19 -13.54 21.16
CA VAL A 323 0.28 -13.62 19.70
C VAL A 323 0.02 -12.26 19.06
N ASP A 324 0.77 -11.96 17.99
CA ASP A 324 0.41 -10.90 17.06
C ASP A 324 -0.56 -11.50 16.04
N GLU A 325 -1.85 -11.14 16.13
CA GLU A 325 -2.86 -11.54 15.15
C GLU A 325 -2.89 -10.52 14.01
N LEU A 326 -3.05 -10.99 12.77
CA LEU A 326 -3.13 -10.12 11.60
C LEU A 326 -4.58 -10.15 11.08
N ILE A 327 -5.14 -8.96 10.84
CA ILE A 327 -6.49 -8.81 10.27
C ILE A 327 -6.45 -7.85 9.09
N VAL A 328 -7.45 -7.90 8.22
CA VAL A 328 -7.53 -6.96 7.08
C VAL A 328 -7.84 -5.54 7.57
N GLY A 329 -7.04 -4.57 7.12
CA GLY A 329 -7.26 -3.14 7.35
C GLY A 329 -8.50 -2.59 6.64
N PRO A 330 -8.93 -1.37 6.97
CA PRO A 330 -10.14 -0.79 6.40
C PRO A 330 -10.02 -0.62 4.87
N SER A 331 -11.00 -0.97 4.05
CA SER A 331 -12.27 -1.63 4.40
C SER A 331 -12.41 -2.98 3.70
N GLY A 332 -11.31 -3.73 3.55
CA GLY A 332 -11.23 -4.93 2.72
C GLY A 332 -9.99 -4.95 1.82
N VAL A 333 -10.14 -5.29 0.54
CA VAL A 333 -9.02 -5.28 -0.42
C VAL A 333 -8.36 -3.91 -0.57
N GLY A 334 -9.10 -2.84 -0.30
CA GLY A 334 -8.62 -1.46 -0.20
C GLY A 334 -9.59 -0.59 0.60
N TYR A 335 -9.19 0.63 0.89
CA TYR A 335 -9.97 1.58 1.67
C TYR A 335 -11.13 2.15 0.85
N ALA A 336 -12.34 1.76 1.22
CA ALA A 336 -13.59 2.24 0.64
C ALA A 336 -14.64 2.51 1.73
N PHE A 337 -15.52 3.46 1.44
CA PHE A 337 -16.77 3.63 2.17
C PHE A 337 -17.85 2.80 1.49
N HIS A 338 -18.21 1.68 2.10
CA HIS A 338 -19.11 0.67 1.57
C HIS A 338 -20.50 1.21 1.26
N ASN A 339 -20.97 2.22 1.99
CA ASN A 339 -22.25 2.88 1.70
C ASN A 339 -22.27 3.67 0.39
N TYR A 340 -21.12 3.93 -0.22
CA TYR A 340 -20.99 4.59 -1.53
C TYR A 340 -20.63 3.64 -2.67
N LEU A 341 -20.24 2.39 -2.38
CA LEU A 341 -19.86 1.43 -3.41
C LEU A 341 -21.08 1.04 -4.26
N PRO A 342 -21.02 1.16 -5.61
CA PRO A 342 -22.10 0.75 -6.49
C PRO A 342 -22.31 -0.78 -6.51
N ASN A 343 -21.24 -1.56 -6.30
CA ASN A 343 -21.27 -3.02 -6.30
C ASN A 343 -20.53 -3.63 -5.10
N ARG A 344 -21.20 -3.70 -3.94
CA ARG A 344 -20.60 -4.30 -2.73
C ARG A 344 -20.30 -5.79 -2.87
N LYS A 345 -21.05 -6.53 -3.69
CA LYS A 345 -20.83 -7.97 -3.90
C LYS A 345 -19.53 -8.24 -4.67
N ALA A 346 -19.24 -7.47 -5.72
CA ALA A 346 -17.96 -7.58 -6.43
C ALA A 346 -16.78 -7.21 -5.51
N PHE A 347 -16.92 -6.13 -4.74
CA PHE A 347 -15.92 -5.73 -3.75
C PHE A 347 -15.67 -6.83 -2.70
N ALA A 348 -16.73 -7.45 -2.19
CA ALA A 348 -16.63 -8.54 -1.22
C ALA A 348 -15.93 -9.78 -1.80
N LYS A 349 -16.27 -10.17 -3.03
CA LYS A 349 -15.60 -11.28 -3.75
C LYS A 349 -14.09 -11.02 -3.89
N LYS A 350 -13.71 -9.81 -4.29
CA LYS A 350 -12.30 -9.44 -4.45
C LYS A 350 -11.55 -9.40 -3.12
N THR A 351 -12.19 -8.86 -2.08
CA THR A 351 -11.67 -8.88 -0.71
C THR A 351 -11.41 -10.29 -0.23
N ALA A 352 -12.38 -11.19 -0.44
CA ALA A 352 -12.23 -12.59 -0.06
C ALA A 352 -11.11 -13.32 -0.81
N GLN A 353 -10.91 -13.02 -2.10
CA GLN A 353 -9.79 -13.56 -2.88
C GLN A 353 -8.45 -13.09 -2.30
N ALA A 354 -8.31 -11.79 -2.02
CA ALA A 354 -7.11 -11.24 -1.41
C ALA A 354 -6.85 -11.81 0.00
N MET A 355 -7.91 -12.00 0.79
CA MET A 355 -7.87 -12.64 2.11
C MET A 355 -7.37 -14.09 2.04
N LYS A 356 -7.84 -14.86 1.06
CA LYS A 356 -7.40 -16.25 0.87
C LYS A 356 -5.90 -16.32 0.56
N VAL A 357 -5.39 -15.43 -0.30
CA VAL A 357 -3.96 -15.39 -0.64
C VAL A 357 -3.11 -14.89 0.53
N SER A 358 -3.64 -13.95 1.32
CA SER A 358 -2.94 -13.40 2.48
C SER A 358 -3.08 -14.23 3.76
N ASN A 359 -3.87 -15.31 3.77
CA ASN A 359 -4.21 -16.09 4.98
C ASN A 359 -4.80 -15.22 6.10
N LEU A 360 -5.68 -14.27 5.74
CA LEU A 360 -6.40 -13.42 6.69
C LEU A 360 -7.88 -13.76 6.68
N SER A 361 -8.53 -13.76 7.85
CA SER A 361 -9.93 -14.19 7.99
C SER A 361 -10.86 -13.15 8.61
N VAL A 362 -10.33 -12.14 9.30
CA VAL A 362 -11.13 -11.05 9.89
C VAL A 362 -10.93 -9.75 9.11
N VAL A 363 -12.01 -9.02 8.85
CA VAL A 363 -12.00 -7.78 8.06
C VAL A 363 -12.40 -6.55 8.88
N THR A 364 -11.65 -5.47 8.76
CA THR A 364 -12.04 -4.18 9.33
C THR A 364 -12.80 -3.36 8.30
N LEU A 365 -13.81 -2.61 8.73
CA LEU A 365 -14.52 -1.60 7.94
C LEU A 365 -14.39 -0.23 8.60
N LEU A 366 -14.20 0.80 7.78
CA LEU A 366 -14.27 2.20 8.18
C LEU A 366 -15.25 2.93 7.24
N ASN A 367 -16.29 3.54 7.79
CA ASN A 367 -17.35 4.17 7.00
C ASN A 367 -17.68 5.60 7.46
N SER A 368 -17.82 6.51 6.50
CA SER A 368 -18.44 7.82 6.72
C SER A 368 -19.91 7.79 6.28
N GLY A 369 -20.83 7.90 7.23
CA GLY A 369 -22.28 7.95 6.96
C GLY A 369 -22.97 6.59 6.73
N GLY A 370 -22.25 5.48 6.90
CA GLY A 370 -22.80 4.12 6.84
C GLY A 370 -23.30 3.58 8.18
N ASN A 371 -23.54 2.28 8.23
CA ASN A 371 -23.86 1.50 9.42
C ASN A 371 -23.23 0.08 9.34
N MET A 372 -23.50 -0.79 10.32
CA MET A 372 -22.87 -2.11 10.40
C MET A 372 -23.39 -3.11 9.36
N THR A 373 -24.59 -2.89 8.80
CA THR A 373 -25.17 -3.77 7.77
C THR A 373 -24.38 -3.77 6.46
N GLN A 374 -23.56 -2.74 6.22
CA GLN A 374 -22.63 -2.70 5.08
C GLN A 374 -21.53 -3.77 5.14
N ALA A 375 -21.38 -4.50 6.25
CA ALA A 375 -20.47 -5.65 6.32
C ALA A 375 -21.09 -6.96 5.77
N ARG A 376 -22.40 -7.00 5.48
CA ARG A 376 -23.11 -8.26 5.18
C ARG A 376 -22.56 -8.98 3.95
N GLU A 377 -22.30 -8.28 2.85
CA GLU A 377 -21.77 -8.89 1.64
C GLU A 377 -20.38 -9.51 1.86
N LEU A 378 -19.56 -8.94 2.76
CA LEU A 378 -18.29 -9.55 3.18
C LEU A 378 -18.54 -10.82 4.02
N LEU A 379 -19.43 -10.72 5.01
CA LEU A 379 -19.75 -11.84 5.91
C LEU A 379 -20.40 -13.02 5.18
N GLU A 380 -21.09 -12.81 4.07
CA GLU A 380 -21.61 -13.88 3.21
C GLU A 380 -20.52 -14.77 2.62
N HIS A 381 -19.27 -14.28 2.50
CA HIS A 381 -18.20 -15.06 1.89
C HIS A 381 -17.58 -16.06 2.88
N PRO A 382 -17.39 -17.35 2.52
CA PRO A 382 -16.88 -18.39 3.43
C PRO A 382 -15.52 -18.10 4.07
N SER A 383 -14.63 -17.41 3.37
CA SER A 383 -13.30 -17.04 3.86
C SER A 383 -13.28 -15.92 4.92
N VAL A 384 -14.41 -15.22 5.11
CA VAL A 384 -14.55 -14.17 6.12
C VAL A 384 -15.13 -14.78 7.38
N LEU A 385 -14.36 -14.76 8.46
CA LEU A 385 -14.75 -15.24 9.80
C LEU A 385 -15.65 -14.23 10.52
N GLY A 386 -15.35 -12.94 10.39
CA GLY A 386 -16.05 -11.87 11.08
C GLY A 386 -15.54 -10.50 10.64
N ALA A 387 -16.22 -9.46 11.12
CA ALA A 387 -15.89 -8.08 10.80
C ALA A 387 -15.72 -7.21 12.06
N VAL A 388 -14.84 -6.22 11.98
CA VAL A 388 -14.69 -5.15 12.98
C VAL A 388 -15.07 -3.81 12.36
N TYR A 389 -15.95 -3.05 13.01
CA TYR A 389 -16.57 -1.86 12.42
C TYR A 389 -16.18 -0.55 13.11
N LYS A 390 -15.71 0.42 12.33
CA LYS A 390 -15.42 1.79 12.72
C LYS A 390 -16.34 2.77 11.98
N ASP A 391 -16.96 3.70 12.70
CA ASP A 391 -17.47 4.93 12.08
C ASP A 391 -16.29 5.89 11.84
N TYR A 392 -16.31 6.71 10.78
CA TYR A 392 -15.21 7.63 10.47
C TYR A 392 -14.83 8.57 11.61
N ALA A 393 -15.82 9.09 12.33
CA ALA A 393 -15.58 9.98 13.47
C ALA A 393 -16.74 9.93 14.49
N PRO A 394 -16.49 9.54 15.75
CA PRO A 394 -15.32 8.77 16.22
C PRO A 394 -15.45 7.27 15.86
N TYR A 395 -14.33 6.55 15.84
CA TYR A 395 -14.28 5.10 15.53
C TYR A 395 -15.18 4.25 16.43
N HIS A 396 -15.36 4.64 17.69
CA HIS A 396 -16.17 3.93 18.69
C HIS A 396 -17.62 4.44 18.81
N LYS A 397 -18.15 5.14 17.80
CA LYS A 397 -19.49 5.76 17.85
C LYS A 397 -20.60 4.78 18.22
N ARG A 398 -20.48 3.50 17.83
CA ARG A 398 -21.46 2.44 18.14
C ARG A 398 -21.26 1.77 19.50
N ARG A 399 -20.24 2.15 20.27
CA ARG A 399 -20.05 1.75 21.69
C ARG A 399 -20.03 0.23 21.93
N GLY A 400 -19.44 -0.55 21.03
CA GLY A 400 -19.35 -2.01 21.18
C GLY A 400 -20.61 -2.78 20.78
N ALA A 401 -21.47 -2.20 19.94
CA ALA A 401 -22.56 -2.91 19.29
C ALA A 401 -22.04 -4.14 18.53
N LEU A 402 -22.84 -5.20 18.54
CA LEU A 402 -22.61 -6.48 17.88
C LEU A 402 -23.80 -6.75 16.95
N ASP A 403 -23.53 -6.94 15.66
CA ASP A 403 -24.50 -7.36 14.64
C ASP A 403 -24.11 -8.75 14.15
N TRP A 404 -25.09 -9.64 13.92
CA TRP A 404 -24.86 -10.99 13.44
C TRP A 404 -25.46 -11.16 12.05
N HIS A 405 -24.70 -11.76 11.14
CA HIS A 405 -25.17 -12.13 9.80
C HIS A 405 -24.72 -13.55 9.47
N ASN A 406 -25.67 -14.45 9.22
CA ASN A 406 -25.40 -15.86 8.88
C ASN A 406 -24.39 -16.54 9.84
N GLY A 407 -24.55 -16.32 11.15
CA GLY A 407 -23.69 -16.91 12.18
C GLY A 407 -22.30 -16.28 12.31
N LYS A 408 -22.03 -15.16 11.62
CA LYS A 408 -20.76 -14.42 11.73
C LYS A 408 -20.95 -13.04 12.36
N PRO A 409 -20.04 -12.60 13.24
CA PRO A 409 -20.18 -11.34 13.95
C PRO A 409 -19.62 -10.15 13.15
N CYS A 410 -20.26 -9.01 13.29
CA CYS A 410 -19.72 -7.68 13.03
C CYS A 410 -19.68 -6.92 14.37
N LEU A 411 -18.50 -6.66 14.90
CA LEU A 411 -18.29 -6.01 16.19
C LEU A 411 -17.79 -4.58 16.00
N SER A 412 -18.44 -3.60 16.61
CA SER A 412 -17.95 -2.22 16.59
C SER A 412 -16.96 -1.93 17.72
N TYR A 413 -16.10 -0.94 17.52
CA TYR A 413 -15.20 -0.48 18.59
C TYR A 413 -16.00 0.10 19.76
N ARG A 414 -15.59 -0.24 20.99
CA ARG A 414 -16.16 0.30 22.24
C ARG A 414 -15.32 1.42 22.84
N TYR A 415 -14.00 1.33 22.73
CA TYR A 415 -13.04 2.26 23.28
C TYR A 415 -11.99 2.65 22.23
N LEU A 416 -11.30 3.76 22.46
CA LEU A 416 -10.14 4.18 21.68
C LEU A 416 -8.95 4.43 22.59
N LEU A 417 -7.76 4.16 22.08
CA LEU A 417 -6.52 4.68 22.61
C LEU A 417 -6.00 5.71 21.62
N TRP A 418 -6.20 6.99 21.93
CA TRP A 418 -5.86 8.09 21.02
C TRP A 418 -5.44 9.33 21.80
N GLU A 419 -4.18 9.72 21.64
CA GLU A 419 -3.62 10.90 22.30
C GLU A 419 -4.38 12.18 21.94
N GLY A 420 -4.69 13.01 22.94
CA GLY A 420 -5.44 14.24 22.74
C GLY A 420 -6.95 14.07 22.60
N MET A 421 -7.49 12.84 22.56
CA MET A 421 -8.93 12.60 22.60
C MET A 421 -9.41 12.33 24.03
N LYS A 422 -10.44 13.07 24.46
CA LYS A 422 -11.06 12.91 25.78
C LYS A 422 -11.61 11.48 25.96
N GLY A 423 -11.29 10.83 27.08
CA GLY A 423 -11.74 9.46 27.38
C GLY A 423 -10.97 8.37 26.64
N ALA A 424 -9.91 8.72 25.89
CA ALA A 424 -9.12 7.79 25.09
C ALA A 424 -7.67 7.66 25.61
N SER A 425 -7.35 8.18 26.79
CA SER A 425 -6.06 7.91 27.42
C SER A 425 -6.00 6.49 28.01
N PRO A 426 -4.81 5.87 28.14
CA PRO A 426 -4.68 4.54 28.74
C PRO A 426 -5.35 4.42 30.13
N LYS A 427 -5.22 5.46 30.97
CA LYS A 427 -5.80 5.49 32.32
C LYS A 427 -7.33 5.51 32.27
N GLU A 428 -7.90 6.34 31.41
CA GLU A 428 -9.36 6.47 31.28
C GLU A 428 -9.97 5.19 30.71
N VAL A 429 -9.37 4.60 29.67
CA VAL A 429 -9.84 3.34 29.07
C VAL A 429 -9.77 2.21 30.08
N ALA A 430 -8.66 2.07 30.82
CA ALA A 430 -8.54 1.06 31.87
C ALA A 430 -9.60 1.24 32.97
N ALA A 431 -9.89 2.48 33.38
CA ALA A 431 -10.94 2.76 34.35
C ALA A 431 -12.34 2.44 33.80
N ALA A 432 -12.59 2.68 32.51
CA ALA A 432 -13.87 2.37 31.87
C ALA A 432 -14.10 0.86 31.72
N ILE A 433 -13.07 0.08 31.38
CA ILE A 433 -13.14 -1.39 31.29
C ILE A 433 -13.41 -2.01 32.66
N LYS A 434 -12.86 -1.44 33.75
CA LYS A 434 -13.11 -1.92 35.11
C LYS A 434 -14.57 -1.78 35.57
N LYS A 435 -15.33 -0.88 34.95
CA LYS A 435 -16.74 -0.59 35.27
C LYS A 435 -17.77 -1.39 34.46
N LEU A 436 -17.33 -2.09 33.41
CA LEU A 436 -18.13 -3.16 32.79
C LEU A 436 -18.40 -4.25 33.82
#